data_AF-A0A1Q7XB80-F1
#
_entry.id   AF-A0A1Q7XB80-F1
#
_cell.length_a   1.000
_cell.length_b   1.000
_cell.length_c   1.000
_cell.angle_alpha   90.00
_cell.angle_beta   90.00
_cell.angle_gamma   90.00
#
_symmetry.space_group_name_H-M   'P 1'
#
loop_
_entity.id
_entity.type
_entity.pdbx_description
1 polymer ?
#
loop_
_entity_poly.entity_id
_entity_poly.type
_entity_poly.pdbx_seq_one_letter_code
_entity_poly.pdbx_strand_id
1 'polypeptide(L)' 'MTQWEDDFMRLVDSFVVETKDPKILEEISQLDRESRLLGISFYDMYCVVLQDLKGHQSLVAEFKTFMSLRKAKPVF' A
#
# COMPACT_ATOMS: atom_id res chain seq x y z
N MET A 1 17.65 -6.26 4.85
CA MET A 1 16.18 -6.26 4.84
C MET A 1 15.74 -7.34 5.80
N THR A 2 14.87 -6.99 6.74
CA THR A 2 14.30 -7.91 7.72
C THR A 2 13.15 -8.69 7.08
N GLN A 3 12.84 -9.87 7.59
CA GLN A 3 11.73 -10.69 7.08
C GLN A 3 10.39 -9.93 7.10
N TRP A 4 10.20 -9.06 8.10
CA TRP A 4 8.99 -8.27 8.23
C TRP A 4 8.87 -7.18 7.15
N GLU A 5 9.99 -6.58 6.73
CA GLU A 5 10.03 -5.63 5.62
C GLU A 5 9.72 -6.33 4.28
N ASP A 6 10.30 -7.51 4.04
CA ASP A 6 10.04 -8.29 2.81
C ASP A 6 8.56 -8.72 2.71
N ASP A 7 7.97 -9.17 3.82
CA ASP A 7 6.56 -9.56 3.87
C ASP A 7 5.63 -8.36 3.63
N PHE A 8 6.01 -7.18 4.15
CA PHE A 8 5.28 -5.94 3.87
C PHE A 8 5.36 -5.56 2.38
N MET A 9 6.56 -5.56 1.78
CA MET A 9 6.73 -5.24 0.36
C MET A 9 5.89 -6.17 -0.52
N ARG A 10 5.93 -7.48 -0.26
CA ARG A 10 5.10 -8.46 -0.98
C ARG A 10 3.61 -8.22 -0.84
N LEU A 11 3.16 -7.80 0.34
CA LEU A 11 1.76 -7.50 0.60
C LEU A 11 1.31 -6.26 -0.19
N VAL A 12 2.12 -5.21 -0.20
CA VAL A 12 1.88 -3.99 -0.99
C VAL A 12 1.88 -4.32 -2.47
N ASP A 13 2.86 -5.10 -2.96
CA ASP A 13 2.92 -5.51 -4.37
C ASP A 13 1.68 -6.30 -4.77
N SER A 14 1.25 -7.25 -3.92
CA SER A 14 0.03 -8.03 -4.15
C SER A 14 -1.19 -7.13 -4.26
N PHE A 15 -1.31 -6.15 -3.37
CA PHE A 15 -2.40 -5.18 -3.39
C PHE A 15 -2.40 -4.33 -4.67
N VAL A 16 -1.25 -3.80 -5.08
CA VAL A 16 -1.11 -2.98 -6.30
C VAL A 16 -1.50 -3.78 -7.55
N VAL A 17 -1.14 -5.07 -7.60
CA VAL A 17 -1.49 -5.95 -8.73
C VAL A 17 -2.97 -6.34 -8.72
N GLU A 18 -3.54 -6.61 -7.55
CA GLU A 18 -4.92 -7.07 -7.40
C GLU A 18 -5.94 -5.95 -7.48
N THR A 19 -5.59 -4.73 -7.08
CA THR A 19 -6.52 -3.61 -7.14
C THR A 19 -6.92 -3.31 -8.59
N LYS A 20 -8.22 -3.18 -8.82
CA LYS A 20 -8.82 -2.85 -10.12
C LYS A 20 -9.55 -1.52 -10.10
N ASP A 21 -9.60 -0.85 -8.95
CA ASP A 21 -10.24 0.45 -8.83
C ASP A 21 -9.32 1.53 -9.46
N PRO A 22 -9.74 2.21 -10.54
CA PRO A 22 -8.94 3.24 -11.18
C PRO A 22 -8.56 4.39 -10.25
N LYS A 23 -9.39 4.72 -9.26
CA LYS A 23 -9.11 5.81 -8.30
C LYS A 23 -7.97 5.45 -7.37
N ILE A 24 -7.93 4.19 -6.94
CA ILE A 24 -6.87 3.67 -6.06
C ILE A 24 -5.56 3.58 -6.85
N LEU A 25 -5.61 3.15 -8.11
CA LEU A 25 -4.45 3.15 -9.00
C LEU A 25 -3.91 4.55 -9.25
N GLU A 26 -4.79 5.55 -9.40
CA GLU A 26 -4.40 6.95 -9.51
C GLU A 26 -3.69 7.44 -8.23
N GLU A 27 -4.23 7.13 -7.05
CA GLU A 27 -3.59 7.47 -5.77
C GLU A 27 -2.22 6.77 -5.60
N ILE A 28 -2.09 5.50 -6.00
CA ILE A 28 -0.80 4.79 -6.01
C ILE A 28 0.21 5.48 -6.93
N SER A 29 -0.23 5.89 -8.12
CA SER A 29 0.62 6.60 -9.07
C SER A 29 1.04 7.98 -8.56
N GLN A 30 0.16 8.69 -7.85
CA GLN A 30 0.50 9.96 -7.20
C GLN A 30 1.52 9.73 -6.10
N LEU A 31 1.33 8.71 -5.27
CA LEU A 31 2.25 8.34 -4.19
C LEU A 31 3.65 7.98 -4.72
N ASP A 32 3.75 7.19 -5.78
CA ASP A 32 5.02 6.89 -6.45
C ASP A 32 5.72 8.16 -6.94
N ARG A 33 4.97 9.07 -7.59
CA ARG A 33 5.51 10.34 -8.03
C ARG A 33 6.02 11.19 -6.85
N GLU A 34 5.28 11.27 -5.77
CA GLU A 34 5.68 12.01 -4.56
C GLU A 34 6.93 11.41 -3.91
N SER A 35 7.01 10.07 -3.80
CA SER A 35 8.19 9.38 -3.28
C SER A 35 9.45 9.74 -4.06
N ARG A 36 9.36 9.79 -5.40
CA ARG A 36 10.47 10.16 -6.28
C ARG A 36 10.87 11.62 -6.12
N LEU A 37 9.90 12.52 -5.92
CA LEU A 37 10.17 13.94 -5.67
C LEU A 37 10.87 14.17 -4.34
N LEU A 38 10.55 13.36 -3.32
CA LEU A 38 11.17 13.40 -1.99
C LEU A 38 12.48 12.60 -1.92
N GLY A 39 12.79 11.81 -2.95
CA GLY A 39 13.99 10.97 -3.00
C GLY A 39 13.96 9.78 -2.04
N ILE A 40 12.77 9.33 -1.64
CA ILE A 40 12.56 8.16 -0.77
C ILE A 40 11.97 7.00 -1.56
N SER A 41 12.03 5.78 -1.00
CA SER A 41 11.40 4.64 -1.67
C SER A 41 9.88 4.74 -1.64
N PHE A 42 9.23 4.12 -2.62
CA PHE A 42 7.78 3.97 -2.65
C PHE A 42 7.24 3.34 -1.37
N TYR A 43 7.89 2.28 -0.87
CA TYR A 43 7.47 1.58 0.35
C TYR A 43 7.61 2.44 1.61
N ASP A 44 8.66 3.27 1.69
CA ASP A 44 8.81 4.23 2.80
C ASP A 44 7.70 5.26 2.77
N MET A 45 7.39 5.81 1.60
CA MET A 45 6.28 6.75 1.42
C MET A 45 4.92 6.09 1.75
N TYR A 46 4.74 4.83 1.36
CA TYR A 46 3.55 4.05 1.69
C TYR A 46 3.40 3.87 3.20
N CYS A 47 4.49 3.58 3.92
CA CYS A 47 4.49 3.53 5.39
C CYS A 47 4.08 4.87 6.01
N VAL A 48 4.58 6.00 5.48
CA VAL A 48 4.21 7.33 5.95
C VAL A 48 2.71 7.57 5.78
N VAL A 49 2.13 7.26 4.63
CA VAL A 49 0.70 7.42 4.36
C VAL A 49 -0.18 6.49 5.21
N LEU A 50 0.31 5.28 5.53
CA LEU A 50 -0.40 4.40 6.46
C LEU A 50 -0.43 4.94 7.90
N GLN A 51 0.56 5.74 8.30
CA GLN A 51 0.68 6.33 9.64
C GLN A 51 0.01 7.71 9.74
N ASP A 52 0.18 8.56 8.71
CA ASP A 52 -0.37 9.90 8.63
C ASP A 52 -1.63 9.87 7.75
N LEU A 53 -2.80 9.67 8.37
CA LEU A 53 -4.13 9.58 7.72
C LEU A 53 -4.57 10.86 6.96
N LYS A 54 -3.65 11.82 6.77
CA LYS A 54 -3.83 13.10 6.09
C LYS A 54 -3.32 13.03 4.65
N GLY A 55 -3.83 12.08 3.87
CA GLY A 55 -3.51 11.92 2.45
C GLY A 55 -3.93 10.53 1.99
N HIS A 56 -4.34 10.38 0.73
CA HIS A 56 -4.67 9.08 0.11
C HIS A 56 -5.61 8.20 0.95
N GLN A 57 -6.68 8.80 1.50
CA GLN A 57 -7.58 8.10 2.43
C GLN A 57 -8.28 6.91 1.79
N SER A 58 -8.59 7.01 0.49
CA SER A 58 -9.19 5.91 -0.25
C SER A 58 -8.19 4.76 -0.43
N LEU A 59 -6.93 5.04 -0.79
CA LEU A 59 -5.86 4.05 -0.82
C LEU A 59 -5.71 3.32 0.53
N VAL A 60 -5.62 4.08 1.63
CA VAL A 60 -5.44 3.51 2.98
C VAL A 60 -6.64 2.65 3.38
N ALA A 61 -7.86 3.13 3.12
CA ALA A 61 -9.08 2.38 3.41
C ALA A 61 -9.14 1.07 2.61
N GLU A 62 -8.87 1.13 1.31
CA GLU A 62 -8.89 -0.05 0.45
C GLU A 62 -7.81 -1.05 0.84
N PHE A 63 -6.60 -0.57 1.16
CA PHE A 63 -5.51 -1.42 1.62
C PHE A 63 -5.85 -2.12 2.95
N LYS A 64 -6.50 -1.42 3.90
CA LYS A 64 -6.97 -2.03 5.16
C LYS A 64 -8.05 -3.08 4.91
N THR A 65 -8.96 -2.84 3.97
CA THR A 65 -9.96 -3.82 3.54
C THR A 65 -9.29 -5.05 2.94
N PHE A 66 -8.34 -4.86 2.02
CA PHE A 66 -7.55 -5.93 1.41
C PHE A 66 -6.83 -6.79 2.46
N MET A 67 -6.15 -6.16 3.43
CA MET A 67 -5.50 -6.87 4.54
C MET A 67 -6.49 -7.67 5.39
N SER A 68 -7.67 -7.10 5.67
CA SER A 68 -8.72 -7.77 6.45
C SER A 68 -9.26 -9.00 5.72
N LEU A 69 -9.48 -8.90 4.40
CA LEU A 69 -9.93 -10.01 3.57
C LEU A 69 -8.87 -11.12 3.47
N ARG A 70 -7.58 -10.77 3.43
CA ARG A 70 -6.50 -11.77 3.42
C ARG A 70 -6.29 -12.45 4.76
N LYS A 71 -6.49 -11.74 5.88
CA LYS A 71 -6.53 -12.35 7.21
C LYS A 71 -7.75 -13.28 7.39
N ALA A 72 -8.84 -13.02 6.68
CA ALA A 72 -10.07 -13.82 6.76
C ALA A 72 -10.04 -15.12 5.95
N LYS A 73 -9.01 -15.38 5.12
CA LYS A 73 -8.80 -16.71 4.53
C LYS A 73 -8.11 -17.59 5.57
N PRO A 74 -8.80 -18.59 6.15
CA PRO A 74 -8.12 -19.58 6.97
C PRO A 74 -7.22 -20.35 6.03
N VAL A 75 -5.96 -20.49 6.41
CA VAL A 75 -5.11 -21.56 5.90
C VAL A 75 -5.77 -22.85 6.40
N PHE A 76 -6.61 -23.44 5.55
CA PHE A 76 -7.12 -24.81 5.74
C PHE A 76 -6.08 -25.80 5.24
#